data_AF-A0A958Q8C5-F1
#
_entry.id   AF-A0A958Q8C5-F1
#
_cell.length_a   1.000
_cell.length_b   1.000
_cell.length_c   1.000
_cell.angle_alpha   90.00
_cell.angle_beta   90.00
_cell.angle_gamma   90.00
#
_symmetry.space_group_name_H-M   'P 1'
#
loop_
_entity.id
_entity.type
_entity.pdbx_description
1 polymer ?
#
loop_
_entity_poly.entity_id
_entity_poly.type
_entity_poly.pdbx_seq_one_letter_code
_entity_poly.pdbx_strand_id
1 'polypeptide(L)'
;MDDIKARWEAYQKQTFPEGIHGKTIQDINLTLLHCDTASCVMTAINMDGMLSTRAKNQLVTCVEQLEIVIPEMGQVQQEFFKELLVIAKELKAKVRTP
;
A
#
# COMPACT_ATOMS: atom_id res chain seq x y z
N MET A 1 -8.68 -14.51 -1.53
CA MET A 1 -7.63 -13.55 -1.95
C MET A 1 -7.95 -12.90 -3.29
N ASP A 2 -8.87 -13.47 -4.07
CA ASP A 2 -9.18 -13.03 -5.43
C ASP A 2 -9.66 -11.57 -5.54
N ASP A 3 -10.48 -11.10 -4.60
CA ASP A 3 -10.95 -9.69 -4.60
C ASP A 3 -9.78 -8.70 -4.48
N ILE A 4 -8.83 -8.98 -3.57
CA ILE A 4 -7.63 -8.14 -3.37
C ILE A 4 -6.77 -8.18 -4.62
N LYS A 5 -6.63 -9.35 -5.25
CA LYS A 5 -5.86 -9.51 -6.48
C LYS A 5 -6.47 -8.70 -7.63
N ALA A 6 -7.78 -8.82 -7.86
CA ALA A 6 -8.47 -8.07 -8.90
C ALA A 6 -8.36 -6.55 -8.68
N ARG A 7 -8.50 -6.09 -7.43
CA ARG A 7 -8.33 -4.69 -7.07
C ARG A 7 -6.89 -4.20 -7.26
N TRP A 8 -5.90 -5.03 -6.89
CA TRP A 8 -4.50 -4.74 -7.12
C TRP A 8 -4.17 -4.63 -8.62
N GLU A 9 -4.68 -5.54 -9.46
CA GLU A 9 -4.53 -5.49 -10.91
C GLU A 9 -5.15 -4.22 -11.52
N ALA A 10 -6.28 -3.75 -11.00
CA ALA A 10 -6.89 -2.49 -11.41
C ALA A 10 -6.05 -1.28 -10.97
N TYR A 11 -5.54 -1.31 -9.74
CA TYR A 11 -4.66 -0.26 -9.19
C TYR A 11 -3.37 -0.11 -10.01
N GLN A 12 -2.76 -1.23 -10.42
CA GLN A 12 -1.53 -1.21 -11.22
C GLN A 12 -1.68 -0.59 -12.61
N LYS A 13 -2.90 -0.43 -13.12
CA LYS A 13 -3.17 0.25 -14.40
C LYS A 13 -3.19 1.77 -14.25
N GLN A 14 -3.22 2.29 -13.04
CA GLN A 14 -3.17 3.73 -12.79
C GLN A 14 -1.76 4.26 -13.05
N THR A 15 -1.67 5.44 -13.64
CA THR A 15 -0.38 6.14 -13.76
C THR A 15 0.07 6.61 -12.38
N PHE A 16 1.30 6.30 -12.00
CA PHE A 16 1.89 6.83 -10.77
C PHE A 16 1.90 8.37 -10.84
N PRO A 17 1.30 9.09 -9.87
CA PRO A 17 1.18 10.54 -9.98
C PRO A 17 2.51 11.27 -10.14
N GLU A 18 2.50 12.40 -10.83
CA GLU A 18 3.67 13.27 -10.94
C GLU A 18 3.95 14.01 -9.62
N GLY A 19 5.20 14.40 -9.40
CA GLY A 19 5.61 15.25 -8.26
C GLY A 19 5.69 14.55 -6.90
N ILE A 20 5.56 13.22 -6.85
CA ILE A 20 5.72 12.40 -5.62
C ILE A 20 7.03 11.61 -5.58
N HIS A 21 7.75 11.53 -6.69
CA HIS A 21 9.04 10.85 -6.73
C HIS A 21 10.03 11.56 -5.78
N GLY A 22 10.58 10.82 -4.81
CA GLY A 22 11.51 11.36 -3.82
C GLY A 22 10.92 12.37 -2.84
N LYS A 23 9.59 12.59 -2.85
CA LYS A 23 8.93 13.51 -1.92
C LYS A 23 8.77 12.86 -0.55
N THR A 24 8.95 13.67 0.48
CA THR A 24 8.77 13.29 1.88
C THR A 24 7.67 14.14 2.51
N ILE A 25 6.79 13.52 3.29
CA ILE A 25 5.77 14.18 4.11
C ILE A 25 5.93 13.65 5.53
N GLN A 26 6.13 14.52 6.52
CA GLN A 26 6.36 14.13 7.92
C GLN A 26 7.43 13.02 8.06
N ASP A 27 8.59 13.22 7.43
CA ASP A 27 9.70 12.25 7.39
C ASP A 27 9.40 10.89 6.72
N ILE A 28 8.22 10.73 6.10
CA ILE A 28 7.81 9.53 5.36
C ILE A 28 8.06 9.76 3.86
N ASN A 29 8.95 8.96 3.28
CA ASN A 29 9.22 8.98 1.84
C ASN A 29 8.07 8.28 1.08
N LEU A 30 7.39 9.02 0.21
CA LEU A 30 6.19 8.53 -0.48
C LEU A 30 6.48 7.43 -1.50
N THR A 31 7.67 7.46 -2.11
CA THR A 31 8.09 6.42 -3.06
C THR A 31 8.36 5.11 -2.32
N LEU A 32 9.10 5.17 -1.20
CA LEU A 32 9.37 3.99 -0.38
C LEU A 32 8.08 3.44 0.24
N LEU A 33 7.21 4.30 0.76
CA LEU A 33 5.91 3.90 1.29
C LEU A 33 5.08 3.12 0.26
N HIS A 34 5.01 3.62 -0.98
CA HIS A 34 4.33 2.91 -2.06
C HIS A 34 4.99 1.56 -2.34
N CYS A 35 6.32 1.53 -2.52
CA CYS A 35 7.06 0.30 -2.82
C CYS A 35 6.93 -0.77 -1.72
N ASP A 36 7.05 -0.38 -0.46
CA ASP A 36 6.92 -1.30 0.68
C ASP A 36 5.51 -1.87 0.79
N THR A 37 4.49 -1.02 0.59
CA THR A 37 3.09 -1.45 0.58
C THR A 37 2.83 -2.41 -0.58
N ALA A 38 3.26 -2.05 -1.78
CA ALA A 38 3.14 -2.88 -2.99
C ALA A 38 3.83 -4.23 -2.82
N SER A 39 5.01 -4.26 -2.21
CA SER A 39 5.75 -5.49 -1.91
C SER A 39 4.98 -6.41 -0.97
N CYS A 40 4.36 -5.86 0.08
CA CYS A 40 3.50 -6.64 0.98
C CYS A 40 2.28 -7.20 0.25
N VAL A 41 1.63 -6.40 -0.60
CA VAL A 41 0.46 -6.84 -1.40
C VAL A 41 0.84 -7.97 -2.36
N MET A 42 1.90 -7.77 -3.15
CA MET A 42 2.37 -8.78 -4.10
C MET A 42 2.80 -10.07 -3.40
N THR A 43 3.54 -9.97 -2.29
CA THR A 43 3.98 -11.14 -1.52
C THR A 43 2.78 -11.92 -1.03
N ALA A 44 1.79 -11.25 -0.44
CA ALA A 44 0.59 -11.93 0.03
C ALA A 44 -0.22 -12.54 -1.12
N ILE A 45 -0.37 -11.88 -2.26
CA ILE A 45 -1.06 -12.45 -3.44
C ILE A 45 -0.34 -13.72 -3.91
N ASN A 46 0.99 -13.68 -4.03
CA ASN A 46 1.78 -14.81 -4.51
C ASN A 46 1.83 -15.99 -3.52
N MET A 47 1.65 -15.72 -2.24
CA MET A 47 1.70 -16.69 -1.15
C MET A 47 0.31 -17.02 -0.58
N ASP A 48 -0.76 -16.81 -1.35
CA ASP A 48 -2.17 -17.07 -0.97
C ASP A 48 -2.56 -16.51 0.41
N GLY A 49 -2.24 -15.25 0.62
CA GLY A 49 -2.52 -14.50 1.84
C GLY A 49 -1.55 -14.76 2.99
N MET A 50 -0.44 -15.45 2.77
CA MET A 50 0.62 -15.61 3.79
C MET A 50 1.62 -14.47 3.75
N LEU A 51 1.93 -13.91 4.91
CA LEU A 51 3.04 -12.98 5.13
C LEU A 51 3.87 -13.45 6.32
N SER A 52 5.19 -13.28 6.24
CA SER A 52 6.03 -13.43 7.44
C SER A 52 5.61 -12.41 8.51
N THR A 53 5.88 -12.69 9.78
CA THR A 53 5.61 -11.75 10.87
C THR A 53 6.22 -10.37 10.61
N ARG A 54 7.44 -10.33 10.05
CA ARG A 54 8.10 -9.08 9.66
C ARG A 54 7.31 -8.34 8.57
N ALA A 55 6.89 -9.02 7.52
CA ALA A 55 6.13 -8.40 6.43
C ALA A 55 4.73 -7.96 6.89
N LYS A 56 4.10 -8.71 7.80
CA LYS A 56 2.83 -8.29 8.43
C LYS A 56 3.01 -7.01 9.26
N ASN A 57 4.08 -6.91 10.04
CA ASN A 57 4.38 -5.70 10.80
C ASN A 57 4.69 -4.52 9.88
N GLN A 58 5.43 -4.75 8.80
CA GLN A 58 5.67 -3.72 7.77
C GLN A 58 4.35 -3.22 7.18
N LEU A 59 3.43 -4.12 6.82
CA LEU A 59 2.11 -3.75 6.30
C LEU A 59 1.30 -2.90 7.30
N VAL A 60 1.39 -3.20 8.60
CA VAL A 60 0.76 -2.37 9.65
C VAL A 60 1.32 -0.96 9.63
N THR A 61 2.66 -0.81 9.64
CA THR A 61 3.33 0.49 9.57
C THR A 61 2.99 1.24 8.30
N CYS A 62 2.93 0.57 7.15
CA CYS A 62 2.53 1.18 5.88
C CYS A 62 1.09 1.73 5.95
N VAL A 63 0.14 1.00 6.53
CA VAL A 63 -1.25 1.48 6.69
C VAL A 63 -1.29 2.75 7.54
N GLU A 64 -0.58 2.77 8.68
CA GLU A 64 -0.53 3.93 9.57
C GLU A 64 0.12 5.14 8.87
N GLN A 65 1.23 4.92 8.17
CA GLN A 65 1.91 5.98 7.41
C GLN A 65 1.04 6.53 6.29
N LEU A 66 0.32 5.68 5.55
CA LEU A 66 -0.63 6.11 4.51
C LEU A 66 -1.75 7.00 5.09
N GLU A 67 -2.31 6.64 6.25
CA GLU A 67 -3.32 7.46 6.93
C GLU A 67 -2.79 8.85 7.33
N ILE A 68 -1.51 8.94 7.69
CA ILE A 68 -0.83 10.20 8.03
C ILE A 68 -0.58 11.05 6.79
N VAL A 69 -0.04 10.46 5.71
CA VAL A 69 0.44 11.26 4.56
C VAL A 69 -0.68 11.66 3.60
N ILE A 70 -1.75 10.87 3.46
CA ILE A 70 -2.82 11.12 2.48
C ILE A 70 -3.46 12.52 2.67
N PRO A 71 -3.87 12.95 3.88
CA PRO A 71 -4.49 14.27 4.05
C PRO A 71 -3.64 15.46 3.58
N GLU A 72 -2.31 15.29 3.57
CA GLU A 72 -1.33 16.33 3.24
C GLU A 72 -1.01 16.41 1.74
N MET A 73 -1.60 15.54 0.91
CA MET A 73 -1.35 15.51 -0.53
C MET A 73 -2.35 16.34 -1.34
N GLY A 74 -2.01 16.65 -2.59
CA GLY A 74 -2.96 17.18 -3.57
C GLY A 74 -3.98 16.13 -4.01
N GLN A 75 -5.14 16.56 -4.53
CA GLN A 75 -6.29 15.69 -4.80
C GLN A 75 -5.94 14.43 -5.62
N VAL A 76 -5.18 14.58 -6.72
CA VAL A 76 -4.80 13.45 -7.59
C VAL A 76 -3.95 12.42 -6.84
N GLN A 77 -2.97 12.89 -6.06
CA GLN A 77 -2.16 12.01 -5.23
C GLN A 77 -2.99 11.34 -4.13
N GLN A 78 -3.93 12.08 -3.52
CA GLN A 78 -4.81 11.52 -2.52
C GLN A 78 -5.64 10.36 -3.07
N GLU A 79 -6.26 10.53 -4.24
CA GLU A 79 -7.07 9.48 -4.87
C GLU A 79 -6.24 8.21 -5.12
N PHE A 80 -5.04 8.38 -5.68
CA PHE A 80 -4.11 7.28 -5.92
C PHE A 80 -3.70 6.56 -4.62
N PHE A 81 -3.26 7.29 -3.58
CA PHE A 81 -2.83 6.67 -2.32
C PHE A 81 -4.01 6.15 -1.48
N LYS A 82 -5.23 6.69 -1.64
CA LYS A 82 -6.45 6.15 -0.99
C LYS A 82 -6.80 4.77 -1.50
N GLU A 83 -6.71 4.52 -2.81
CA GLU A 83 -6.90 3.17 -3.36
C GLU A 83 -5.89 2.18 -2.75
N LEU A 84 -4.61 2.57 -2.68
CA LEU A 84 -3.57 1.76 -2.05
C LEU A 84 -3.85 1.48 -0.57
N LEU A 85 -4.30 2.49 0.18
CA LEU A 85 -4.68 2.34 1.59
C LEU A 85 -5.83 1.35 1.76
N VAL A 86 -6.84 1.39 0.89
CA VAL A 86 -7.96 0.45 0.96
C VAL A 86 -7.47 -0.98 0.72
N ILE A 87 -6.67 -1.20 -0.32
CA ILE A 87 -6.05 -2.51 -0.59
C ILE A 87 -5.24 -2.99 0.62
N ALA A 88 -4.40 -2.12 1.20
CA ALA A 88 -3.56 -2.46 2.35
C ALA A 88 -4.38 -2.80 3.60
N LYS A 89 -5.48 -2.08 3.86
CA LYS A 89 -6.40 -2.37 4.98
C LYS A 89 -7.14 -3.70 4.80
N GLU A 90 -7.69 -3.94 3.61
CA GLU A 90 -8.33 -5.21 3.29
C GLU A 90 -7.36 -6.37 3.44
N LEU A 91 -6.13 -6.18 2.96
CA LEU A 91 -5.08 -7.17 3.09
C LEU A 91 -4.71 -7.42 4.55
N LYS A 92 -4.48 -6.37 5.35
CA LYS A 92 -4.16 -6.47 6.78
C LYS A 92 -5.19 -7.30 7.54
N ALA A 93 -6.46 -7.22 7.17
CA ALA A 93 -7.54 -8.01 7.77
C ALA A 93 -7.55 -9.49 7.36
N LYS A 94 -6.98 -9.84 6.19
CA LYS A 94 -7.04 -11.20 5.61
C LYS A 94 -5.71 -11.97 5.70
N VAL A 95 -4.59 -11.31 5.94
CA VAL A 95 -3.27 -11.96 5.97
C VAL A 95 -3.06 -12.87 7.18
N ARG A 96 -2.46 -14.03 6.92
CA ARG A 96 -2.07 -15.03 7.90
C ARG A 96 -0.55 -15.02 8.04
N THR A 97 -0.08 -15.36 9.24
CA THR A 97 1.34 -15.66 9.47
C THR A 97 1.54 -17.17 9.39
N PRO A 98 2.68 -17.63 8.85
CA PRO A 98 3.05 -19.04 8.88
C PRO A 98 3.17 -19.57 10.32
#